data_AF-A0A409W329-F1
#
_entry.id   AF-A0A409W329-F1
#
_cell.length_a   1.000
_cell.length_b   1.000
_cell.length_c   1.000
_cell.angle_alpha   90.00
_cell.angle_beta   90.00
_cell.angle_gamma   90.00
#
_symmetry.space_group_name_H-M   'P 1'
#
loop_
_entity.id
_entity.type
_entity.pdbx_description
1 polymer ?
#
loop_
_entity_poly.entity_id
_entity_poly.type
_entity_poly.pdbx_seq_one_letter_code
_entity_poly.pdbx_strand_id
1 'polypeptide(L)'
;MDPPTMDETYGAMYIGLLFAVFFQGVLTVQAYIYYENFPQDPQRIKLVVAAVWMTDLAHLILISSAGYHYFIRSWGDNAALLISVEPLNLHLTFIGLASIICQVFFLHRVWLLSNRQTVLVAILGAGCMTTFAFDIGMSVVFSRAPMVTTFTKYVPEVLALFSSSAFIDLVIAALLVYYLNKGRGGIPRSNSIIDRIMQYTVATGLATSLLAFACVIAYVVRPMSFIYIAMHFSLGRLYTNALLASLNARRNLRANTVNVTPLAAIARPRVFSTVLSEPTNMHDLSVYEIEVNTTEDKRKDVLFAVFFQGVLTVQAYNYYENFPQDPRRIKFIVAAVWLTDLVHLVLISSAGYHYFISNWGNDAALGISVQALNLHLAFIGLASIICQVFFLHRVWLLSNRQTLLVALLGIGCLTTFSFDIGMSVVFSKHPIIGTFMKYTPQILALFSSSAFVDLVIAGLLVYYLRLGRGRAPRSNFIIDRIIQYTVATGLATR
;
A
#
# COMPACT_ATOMS: atom_id res chain seq x y z
N MET A 1 23.76 26.92 -14.74
CA MET A 1 23.25 25.99 -13.72
C MET A 1 24.24 24.84 -13.64
N ASP A 2 24.62 24.46 -12.43
CA ASP A 2 25.50 23.31 -12.21
C ASP A 2 24.83 22.02 -12.70
N PRO A 3 25.59 20.99 -13.10
CA PRO A 3 25.02 19.69 -13.44
C PRO A 3 24.25 19.13 -12.24
N PRO A 4 23.10 18.47 -12.46
CA PRO A 4 22.33 17.91 -11.36
C PRO A 4 23.12 16.80 -10.66
N THR A 5 22.96 16.71 -9.34
CA THR A 5 23.59 15.64 -8.56
C THR A 5 22.85 14.31 -8.72
N MET A 6 23.46 13.21 -8.28
CA MET A 6 22.78 11.93 -8.16
C MET A 6 21.55 12.01 -7.26
N ASP A 7 21.61 12.82 -6.19
CA ASP A 7 20.48 13.03 -5.28
C ASP A 7 19.28 13.71 -5.97
N GLU A 8 19.54 14.73 -6.80
CA GLU A 8 18.50 15.47 -7.54
C GLU A 8 17.87 14.66 -8.68
N THR A 9 18.53 13.61 -9.15
CA THR A 9 18.08 12.75 -10.26
C THR A 9 17.63 11.38 -9.75
N TYR A 10 18.51 10.38 -9.82
CA TYR A 10 18.18 9.00 -9.49
C TYR A 10 17.83 8.81 -8.01
N GLY A 11 18.36 9.65 -7.11
CA GLY A 11 17.95 9.72 -5.71
C GLY A 11 16.48 10.14 -5.54
N ALA A 12 16.06 11.19 -6.25
CA ALA A 12 14.65 11.58 -6.29
C ALA A 12 13.78 10.46 -6.86
N MET A 13 14.21 9.83 -7.96
CA MET A 13 13.50 8.69 -8.57
C MET A 13 13.35 7.51 -7.60
N TYR A 14 14.39 7.18 -6.82
CA TYR A 14 14.33 6.15 -5.78
C TYR A 14 13.26 6.47 -4.73
N ILE A 15 13.24 7.71 -4.22
CA ILE A 15 12.23 8.16 -3.25
C ILE A 15 10.81 8.08 -3.87
N GLY A 16 10.64 8.52 -5.11
CA GLY A 16 9.38 8.42 -5.84
C GLY A 16 8.89 6.98 -5.98
N LEU A 17 9.81 6.03 -6.25
CA LEU A 17 9.51 4.60 -6.30
C LEU A 17 9.00 4.08 -4.95
N LEU A 18 9.63 4.47 -3.83
CA LEU A 18 9.17 4.09 -2.49
C LEU A 18 7.72 4.58 -2.25
N PHE A 19 7.43 5.87 -2.49
CA PHE A 19 6.06 6.37 -2.35
C PHE A 19 5.07 5.63 -3.25
N ALA A 20 5.46 5.31 -4.49
CA ALA A 20 4.61 4.57 -5.40
C ALA A 20 4.24 3.18 -4.89
N VAL A 21 5.21 2.45 -4.33
CA VAL A 21 4.99 1.13 -3.72
C VAL A 21 4.09 1.23 -2.48
N PHE A 22 4.29 2.26 -1.65
CA PHE A 22 3.48 2.51 -0.46
C PHE A 22 2.01 2.70 -0.84
N PHE A 23 1.74 3.58 -1.81
CA PHE A 23 0.37 3.83 -2.28
C PHE A 23 -0.27 2.62 -2.98
N GLN A 24 0.52 1.74 -3.61
CA GLN A 24 -0.01 0.47 -4.13
C GLN A 24 -0.49 -0.46 -3.00
N GLY A 25 0.22 -0.49 -1.88
CA GLY A 25 -0.20 -1.21 -0.67
C GLY A 25 -1.53 -0.68 -0.13
N VAL A 26 -1.64 0.64 0.00
CA VAL A 26 -2.90 1.32 0.39
C VAL A 26 -4.03 0.94 -0.56
N LEU A 27 -3.82 1.07 -1.88
CA LEU A 27 -4.82 0.78 -2.90
C LEU A 27 -5.31 -0.66 -2.84
N THR A 28 -4.41 -1.61 -2.60
CA THR A 28 -4.74 -3.04 -2.51
C THR A 28 -5.69 -3.32 -1.35
N VAL A 29 -5.45 -2.74 -0.18
CA VAL A 29 -6.38 -2.89 0.96
C VAL A 29 -7.71 -2.21 0.67
N GLN A 30 -7.70 -1.02 0.07
CA GLN A 30 -8.94 -0.34 -0.30
C GLN A 30 -9.77 -1.16 -1.30
N ALA A 31 -9.12 -1.83 -2.25
CA ALA A 31 -9.79 -2.69 -3.24
C ALA A 31 -10.39 -3.93 -2.57
N TYR A 32 -9.63 -4.56 -1.68
CA TYR A 32 -10.11 -5.69 -0.87
C TYR A 32 -11.36 -5.33 -0.06
N ILE A 33 -11.29 -4.22 0.70
CA ILE A 33 -12.41 -3.69 1.50
C ILE A 33 -13.63 -3.42 0.62
N TYR A 34 -13.43 -2.90 -0.60
CA TYR A 34 -14.51 -2.66 -1.53
C TYR A 34 -15.22 -3.96 -1.93
N TYR A 35 -14.48 -4.98 -2.37
CA TYR A 35 -15.08 -6.24 -2.79
C TYR A 35 -15.78 -6.98 -1.64
N GLU A 36 -15.26 -6.87 -0.41
CA GLU A 36 -15.88 -7.45 0.77
C GLU A 36 -17.20 -6.75 1.14
N ASN A 37 -17.22 -5.41 1.12
CA ASN A 37 -18.37 -4.64 1.62
C ASN A 37 -19.46 -4.34 0.57
N PHE A 38 -19.13 -4.46 -0.73
CA PHE A 38 -20.04 -4.11 -1.83
C PHE A 38 -20.28 -5.27 -2.81
N PRO A 39 -20.70 -6.48 -2.35
CA PRO A 39 -20.95 -7.61 -3.23
C PRO A 39 -22.12 -7.38 -4.20
N GLN A 40 -23.07 -6.50 -3.86
CA GLN A 40 -24.26 -6.18 -4.65
C GLN A 40 -24.08 -5.01 -5.61
N ASP A 41 -22.92 -4.33 -5.62
CA ASP A 41 -22.70 -3.20 -6.51
C ASP A 41 -22.65 -3.66 -7.98
N PRO A 42 -23.10 -2.81 -8.93
CA PRO A 42 -23.12 -3.15 -10.36
C PRO A 42 -21.76 -3.61 -10.87
N GLN A 43 -21.76 -4.60 -11.78
CA GLN A 43 -20.53 -5.13 -12.39
C GLN A 43 -19.66 -4.02 -13.01
N ARG A 44 -20.26 -2.97 -13.57
CA ARG A 44 -19.53 -1.82 -14.14
C ARG A 44 -18.60 -1.15 -13.11
N ILE A 45 -19.05 -0.95 -11.86
CA ILE A 45 -18.20 -0.33 -10.81
C ILE A 45 -17.12 -1.32 -10.36
N LYS A 46 -17.45 -2.62 -10.25
CA LYS A 46 -16.46 -3.66 -9.95
C LYS A 46 -15.36 -3.75 -11.02
N LEU A 47 -15.71 -3.59 -12.30
CA LEU A 47 -14.74 -3.53 -13.38
C LEU A 47 -13.85 -2.30 -13.30
N VAL A 48 -14.41 -1.13 -12.93
CA VAL A 48 -13.60 0.09 -12.71
C VAL A 48 -12.58 -0.13 -11.58
N VAL A 49 -12.99 -0.73 -10.46
CA VAL A 49 -12.06 -1.02 -9.35
C VAL A 49 -10.94 -1.98 -9.77
N ALA A 50 -11.27 -3.05 -10.51
CA ALA A 50 -10.27 -3.98 -11.05
C ALA A 50 -9.34 -3.28 -12.04
N ALA A 51 -9.87 -2.50 -12.98
CA ALA A 51 -9.09 -1.79 -13.99
C ALA A 51 -8.12 -0.78 -13.38
N VAL A 52 -8.59 -0.01 -12.39
CA VAL A 52 -7.76 0.92 -11.63
C VAL A 52 -6.62 0.17 -10.92
N TRP A 53 -6.92 -0.91 -10.19
CA TRP A 53 -5.90 -1.68 -9.47
C TRP A 53 -4.86 -2.30 -10.41
N MET A 54 -5.31 -2.89 -11.53
CA MET A 54 -4.43 -3.49 -12.54
C MET A 54 -3.54 -2.46 -13.22
N THR A 55 -4.09 -1.29 -13.58
CA THR A 55 -3.33 -0.22 -14.22
C THR A 55 -2.22 0.29 -13.30
N ASP A 56 -2.55 0.50 -12.03
CA ASP A 56 -1.60 0.94 -11.02
C ASP A 56 -0.53 -0.12 -10.71
N LEU A 57 -0.89 -1.41 -10.72
CA LEU A 57 0.08 -2.50 -10.59
C LEU A 57 1.01 -2.57 -11.80
N ALA A 58 0.49 -2.46 -13.02
CA ALA A 58 1.30 -2.45 -14.23
C ALA A 58 2.26 -1.25 -14.25
N HIS A 59 1.79 -0.05 -13.86
CA HIS A 59 2.64 1.11 -13.64
C HIS A 59 3.75 0.82 -12.63
N LEU A 60 3.45 0.15 -11.50
CA LEU A 60 4.45 -0.23 -10.49
C LEU A 60 5.54 -1.13 -11.06
N ILE A 61 5.15 -2.13 -11.85
CA ILE A 61 6.05 -3.08 -12.48
C ILE A 61 7.01 -2.33 -13.42
N LEU A 62 6.51 -1.38 -14.21
CA LEU A 62 7.34 -0.57 -15.11
C LEU A 62 8.38 0.26 -14.37
N ILE A 63 7.98 1.05 -13.37
CA ILE A 63 8.91 1.90 -12.62
C ILE A 63 9.88 1.08 -11.74
N SER A 64 9.45 -0.10 -11.26
CA SER A 64 10.33 -1.03 -10.53
C SER A 64 11.34 -1.69 -11.47
N SER A 65 10.93 -2.02 -12.70
CA SER A 65 11.82 -2.54 -13.75
C SER A 65 12.88 -1.49 -14.14
N ALA A 66 12.47 -0.24 -14.32
CA ALA A 66 13.39 0.88 -14.52
C ALA A 66 14.35 1.05 -13.33
N GLY A 67 13.83 1.06 -12.10
CA GLY A 67 14.63 1.13 -10.89
C GLY A 67 15.65 -0.02 -10.79
N TYR A 68 15.25 -1.25 -11.10
CA TYR A 68 16.16 -2.40 -11.11
C TYR A 68 17.26 -2.27 -12.17
N HIS A 69 16.93 -1.75 -13.35
CA HIS A 69 17.92 -1.48 -14.37
C HIS A 69 18.99 -0.50 -13.86
N TYR A 70 18.58 0.66 -13.35
CA TYR A 70 19.52 1.69 -12.90
C TYR A 70 20.26 1.32 -11.60
N PHE A 71 19.55 0.88 -10.57
CA PHE A 71 20.14 0.68 -9.24
C PHE A 71 20.89 -0.64 -9.08
N ILE A 72 20.62 -1.64 -9.94
CA ILE A 72 21.20 -2.98 -9.80
C ILE A 72 22.00 -3.37 -11.04
N ARG A 73 21.38 -3.41 -12.24
CA ARG A 73 22.06 -3.92 -13.44
C ARG A 73 23.16 -3.01 -13.95
N SER A 74 22.94 -1.70 -13.90
CA SER A 74 23.85 -0.68 -14.40
C SER A 74 24.50 0.11 -13.26
N TRP A 75 24.58 -0.48 -12.06
CA TRP A 75 25.15 0.20 -10.90
C TRP A 75 26.62 0.56 -11.15
N GLY A 76 26.95 1.85 -10.99
CA GLY A 76 28.28 2.39 -11.29
C GLY A 76 28.54 2.76 -12.76
N ASP A 77 27.62 2.47 -13.68
CA ASP A 77 27.74 2.85 -15.09
C ASP A 77 27.09 4.22 -15.36
N ASN A 78 27.93 5.25 -15.46
CA ASN A 78 27.46 6.61 -15.73
C ASN A 78 26.89 6.79 -17.15
N ALA A 79 27.27 5.96 -18.12
CA ALA A 79 26.72 6.05 -19.48
C ALA A 79 25.27 5.56 -19.52
N ALA A 80 24.94 4.51 -18.74
CA ALA A 80 23.58 4.03 -18.60
C ALA A 80 22.63 5.08 -18.00
N LEU A 81 23.12 5.95 -17.11
CA LEU A 81 22.33 7.06 -16.53
C LEU A 81 21.95 8.15 -17.55
N LEU A 82 22.61 8.19 -18.72
CA LEU A 82 22.28 9.17 -19.76
C LEU A 82 21.14 8.69 -20.67
N ILE A 83 20.75 7.41 -20.56
CA ILE A 83 19.77 6.76 -21.42
C ILE A 83 18.55 6.36 -20.60
N SER A 84 17.41 6.97 -20.93
CA SER A 84 16.09 6.62 -20.42
C SER A 84 15.65 5.28 -20.98
N VAL A 85 15.39 4.32 -20.09
CA VAL A 85 14.89 2.99 -20.47
C VAL A 85 13.42 3.01 -20.83
N GLU A 86 13.00 2.11 -21.72
CA GLU A 86 11.61 2.03 -22.18
C GLU A 86 10.57 1.87 -21.05
N PRO A 87 10.78 1.04 -20.00
CA PRO A 87 9.84 0.97 -18.88
C PRO A 87 9.67 2.31 -18.16
N LEU A 88 10.74 3.12 -18.08
CA LEU A 88 10.62 4.48 -17.58
C LEU A 88 9.78 5.28 -18.57
N ASN A 89 10.09 5.35 -19.86
CA ASN A 89 9.31 6.19 -20.80
C ASN A 89 7.80 5.84 -20.87
N LEU A 90 7.45 4.55 -20.75
CA LEU A 90 6.06 4.07 -20.75
C LEU A 90 5.27 4.44 -19.48
N HIS A 91 5.94 4.82 -18.38
CA HIS A 91 5.28 5.17 -17.12
C HIS A 91 4.22 6.27 -17.29
N LEU A 92 4.52 7.26 -18.15
CA LEU A 92 3.63 8.38 -18.48
C LEU A 92 2.28 7.88 -19.00
N THR A 93 2.30 6.92 -19.93
CA THR A 93 1.08 6.35 -20.53
C THR A 93 0.21 5.66 -19.48
N PHE A 94 0.81 4.94 -18.53
CA PHE A 94 0.05 4.25 -17.49
C PHE A 94 -0.50 5.19 -16.42
N ILE A 95 0.20 6.28 -16.09
CA ILE A 95 -0.36 7.33 -15.23
C ILE A 95 -1.54 8.01 -15.94
N GLY A 96 -1.39 8.35 -17.22
CA GLY A 96 -2.48 8.89 -18.03
C GLY A 96 -3.68 7.94 -18.09
N LEU A 97 -3.44 6.63 -18.22
CA LEU A 97 -4.50 5.61 -18.21
C LEU A 97 -5.22 5.54 -16.85
N ALA A 98 -4.47 5.57 -15.74
CA ALA A 98 -5.06 5.62 -14.41
C ALA A 98 -5.90 6.90 -14.21
N SER A 99 -5.37 8.05 -14.68
CA SER A 99 -6.05 9.35 -14.60
C SER A 99 -7.35 9.35 -15.40
N ILE A 100 -7.34 8.94 -16.69
CA ILE A 100 -8.54 8.97 -17.53
C ILE A 100 -9.63 8.04 -17.01
N ILE A 101 -9.29 6.85 -16.47
CA ILE A 101 -10.27 5.96 -15.83
C ILE A 101 -10.94 6.67 -14.64
N CYS A 102 -10.16 7.35 -13.81
CA CYS A 102 -10.67 8.07 -12.65
C CYS A 102 -11.50 9.30 -13.06
N GLN A 103 -11.01 10.09 -14.01
CA GLN A 103 -11.70 11.27 -14.53
C GLN A 103 -13.03 10.90 -15.18
N VAL A 104 -13.10 9.81 -15.97
CA VAL A 104 -14.37 9.31 -16.54
C VAL A 104 -15.36 8.94 -15.43
N PHE A 105 -14.90 8.29 -14.36
CA PHE A 105 -15.74 7.97 -13.21
C PHE A 105 -16.29 9.22 -12.52
N PHE A 106 -15.45 10.23 -12.30
CA PHE A 106 -15.86 11.50 -11.68
C PHE A 106 -16.76 12.33 -12.60
N LEU A 107 -16.49 12.37 -13.90
CA LEU A 107 -17.34 13.03 -14.90
C LEU A 107 -18.72 12.40 -14.98
N HIS A 108 -18.82 11.06 -14.91
CA HIS A 108 -20.11 10.39 -14.83
C HIS A 108 -20.91 10.85 -13.59
N ARG A 109 -20.25 11.09 -12.45
CA ARG A 109 -20.92 11.66 -11.26
C ARG A 109 -21.35 13.11 -11.49
N VAL A 110 -20.52 13.94 -12.10
CA VAL A 110 -20.89 15.33 -12.48
C VAL A 110 -22.10 15.31 -13.42
N TRP A 111 -22.14 14.42 -14.40
CA TRP A 111 -23.27 14.27 -15.33
C TRP A 111 -24.58 13.95 -14.59
N LEU A 112 -24.55 12.99 -13.65
CA LEU A 112 -25.74 12.66 -12.87
C LEU A 112 -26.21 13.82 -11.98
N LEU A 113 -25.28 14.51 -11.31
CA LEU A 113 -25.61 15.58 -10.36
C LEU A 113 -25.98 16.91 -11.05
N SER A 114 -25.51 17.14 -12.27
CA SER A 114 -25.83 18.32 -13.09
C SER A 114 -27.16 18.22 -13.83
N ASN A 115 -28.02 17.25 -13.48
CA ASN A 115 -29.25 16.94 -14.22
C ASN A 115 -28.99 16.56 -15.69
N ARG A 116 -27.96 15.74 -15.92
CA ARG A 116 -27.57 15.18 -17.23
C ARG A 116 -27.18 16.22 -18.27
N GLN A 117 -26.52 17.31 -17.87
CA GLN A 117 -25.97 18.30 -18.80
C GLN A 117 -24.82 17.73 -19.64
N THR A 118 -25.14 17.20 -20.81
CA THR A 118 -24.17 16.52 -21.70
C THR A 118 -23.10 17.47 -22.26
N VAL A 119 -23.45 18.72 -22.59
CA VAL A 119 -22.48 19.69 -23.17
C VAL A 119 -21.35 20.00 -22.20
N LEU A 120 -21.67 20.24 -20.92
CA LEU A 120 -20.67 20.48 -19.87
C LEU A 120 -19.70 19.29 -19.75
N VAL A 121 -20.25 18.08 -19.68
CA VAL A 121 -19.48 16.85 -19.52
C VAL A 121 -18.67 16.52 -20.78
N ALA A 122 -19.18 16.85 -21.97
CA ALA A 122 -18.45 16.70 -23.22
C ALA A 122 -17.24 17.64 -23.31
N ILE A 123 -17.38 18.90 -22.88
CA ILE A 123 -16.27 19.87 -22.83
C ILE A 123 -15.19 19.38 -21.85
N LEU A 124 -15.58 18.97 -20.64
CA LEU A 124 -14.62 18.45 -19.67
C LEU A 124 -13.98 17.15 -20.13
N GLY A 125 -14.77 16.25 -20.74
CA GLY A 125 -14.29 15.00 -21.31
C GLY A 125 -13.29 15.22 -22.43
N ALA A 126 -13.50 16.22 -23.30
CA ALA A 126 -12.51 16.62 -24.29
C ALA A 126 -11.20 17.08 -23.62
N GLY A 127 -11.30 17.87 -22.55
CA GLY A 127 -10.14 18.27 -21.73
C GLY A 127 -9.36 17.07 -21.16
N CYS A 128 -10.06 16.10 -20.56
CA CYS A 128 -9.44 14.87 -20.06
C CYS A 128 -8.75 14.05 -21.18
N MET A 129 -9.37 13.99 -22.37
CA MET A 129 -8.75 13.32 -23.52
C MET A 129 -7.50 14.06 -24.01
N THR A 130 -7.48 15.39 -23.94
CA THR A 130 -6.30 16.20 -24.25
C THR A 130 -5.16 15.92 -23.28
N THR A 131 -5.42 15.83 -21.97
CA THR A 131 -4.38 15.51 -20.98
C THR A 131 -3.80 14.12 -21.22
N PHE A 132 -4.67 13.13 -21.48
CA PHE A 132 -4.23 11.77 -21.81
C PHE A 132 -3.41 11.70 -23.12
N ALA A 133 -3.76 12.51 -24.12
CA ALA A 133 -2.99 12.62 -25.35
C ALA A 133 -1.60 13.22 -25.12
N PHE A 134 -1.46 14.19 -24.19
CA PHE A 134 -0.15 14.70 -23.78
C PHE A 134 0.71 13.62 -23.12
N ASP A 135 0.14 12.81 -22.23
CA ASP A 135 0.87 11.69 -21.59
C ASP A 135 1.43 10.72 -22.63
N ILE A 136 0.60 10.29 -23.59
CA ILE A 136 1.02 9.39 -24.67
C ILE A 136 2.06 10.09 -25.56
N GLY A 137 1.81 11.34 -25.95
CA GLY A 137 2.71 12.10 -26.81
C GLY A 137 4.12 12.21 -26.22
N MET A 138 4.21 12.58 -24.94
CA MET A 138 5.48 12.66 -24.22
C MET A 138 6.14 11.28 -24.05
N SER A 139 5.35 10.23 -23.79
CA SER A 139 5.86 8.85 -23.74
C SER A 139 6.52 8.43 -25.06
N VAL A 140 5.89 8.72 -26.19
CA VAL A 140 6.43 8.42 -27.53
C VAL A 140 7.69 9.24 -27.82
N VAL A 141 7.69 10.53 -27.49
CA VAL A 141 8.85 11.41 -27.67
C VAL A 141 10.06 10.87 -26.92
N PHE A 142 9.91 10.52 -25.65
CA PHE A 142 11.01 10.01 -24.83
C PHE A 142 11.44 8.59 -25.23
N SER A 143 10.53 7.75 -25.72
CA SER A 143 10.90 6.44 -26.28
C SER A 143 11.69 6.54 -27.58
N ARG A 144 11.43 7.55 -28.43
CA ARG A 144 12.16 7.75 -29.69
C ARG A 144 13.50 8.47 -29.50
N ALA A 145 13.60 9.33 -28.50
CA ALA A 145 14.80 10.08 -28.16
C ALA A 145 15.15 9.83 -26.69
N PRO A 146 15.71 8.64 -26.36
CA PRO A 146 15.87 8.18 -24.98
C PRO A 146 16.93 8.93 -24.19
N MET A 147 17.66 9.87 -24.77
CA MET A 147 18.68 10.62 -24.04
C MET A 147 18.02 11.51 -22.98
N VAL A 148 18.42 11.39 -21.71
CA VAL A 148 17.81 12.10 -20.56
C VAL A 148 17.84 13.63 -20.75
N THR A 149 18.88 14.17 -21.38
CA THR A 149 18.98 15.61 -21.68
C THR A 149 17.84 16.11 -22.58
N THR A 150 17.20 15.22 -23.35
CA THR A 150 16.03 15.52 -24.17
C THR A 150 14.85 16.01 -23.34
N PHE A 151 14.75 15.62 -22.06
CA PHE A 151 13.67 16.05 -21.17
C PHE A 151 13.61 17.57 -21.01
N THR A 152 14.74 18.27 -21.17
CA THR A 152 14.81 19.74 -21.11
C THR A 152 14.42 20.46 -22.40
N LYS A 153 14.26 19.74 -23.51
CA LYS A 153 13.89 20.34 -24.79
C LYS A 153 12.39 20.57 -24.93
N TYR A 154 11.59 19.84 -24.15
CA TYR A 154 10.12 19.82 -24.23
C TYR A 154 9.48 20.56 -23.05
N VAL A 155 10.08 21.68 -22.64
CA VAL A 155 9.59 22.45 -21.50
C VAL A 155 8.14 22.89 -21.66
N PRO A 156 7.72 23.54 -22.77
CA PRO A 156 6.34 23.99 -22.90
C PRO A 156 5.33 22.83 -22.91
N GLU A 157 5.68 21.69 -23.48
CA GLU A 157 4.83 20.49 -23.51
C GLU A 157 4.66 19.88 -22.12
N VAL A 158 5.74 19.77 -21.34
CA VAL A 158 5.68 19.25 -19.95
C VAL A 158 4.88 20.20 -19.06
N LEU A 159 5.05 21.52 -19.22
CA LEU A 159 4.25 22.51 -18.50
C LEU A 159 2.78 22.44 -18.88
N ALA A 160 2.48 22.30 -20.17
CA ALA A 160 1.12 22.13 -20.65
C ALA A 160 0.48 20.86 -20.08
N LEU A 161 1.20 19.73 -20.05
CA LEU A 161 0.76 18.46 -19.47
C LEU A 161 0.32 18.64 -18.01
N PHE A 162 1.21 19.12 -17.13
CA PHE A 162 0.90 19.23 -15.71
C PHE A 162 -0.13 20.33 -15.41
N SER A 163 -0.04 21.48 -16.09
CA SER A 163 -0.95 22.60 -15.85
C SER A 163 -2.36 22.31 -16.32
N SER A 164 -2.52 21.68 -17.49
CA SER A 164 -3.84 21.27 -17.98
C SER A 164 -4.46 20.18 -17.11
N SER A 165 -3.67 19.21 -16.66
CA SER A 165 -4.10 18.18 -15.70
C SER A 165 -4.60 18.78 -14.39
N ALA A 166 -3.81 19.68 -13.78
CA ALA A 166 -4.20 20.39 -12.56
C ALA A 166 -5.50 21.20 -12.74
N PHE A 167 -5.63 21.91 -13.87
CA PHE A 167 -6.80 22.71 -14.18
C PHE A 167 -8.07 21.85 -14.32
N ILE A 168 -8.01 20.78 -15.11
CA ILE A 168 -9.15 19.88 -15.33
C ILE A 168 -9.60 19.24 -14.01
N ASP A 169 -8.67 18.79 -13.19
CA ASP A 169 -8.94 18.24 -11.86
C ASP A 169 -9.64 19.22 -10.94
N LEU A 170 -9.12 20.45 -10.86
CA LEU A 170 -9.68 21.48 -10.01
C LEU A 170 -11.11 21.83 -10.43
N VAL A 171 -11.37 21.91 -11.75
CA VAL A 171 -12.71 22.16 -12.29
C VAL A 171 -13.65 21.00 -11.98
N ILE A 172 -13.24 19.74 -12.20
CA ILE A 172 -14.07 18.56 -11.88
C ILE A 172 -14.38 18.51 -10.38
N ALA A 173 -13.38 18.72 -9.52
CA ALA A 173 -13.54 18.73 -8.08
C ALA A 173 -14.48 19.86 -7.63
N ALA A 174 -14.29 21.08 -8.13
CA ALA A 174 -15.15 22.22 -7.83
C ALA A 174 -16.61 21.98 -8.26
N LEU A 175 -16.83 21.40 -9.44
CA LEU A 175 -18.17 21.07 -9.93
C LEU A 175 -18.83 19.96 -9.10
N LEU A 176 -18.10 18.91 -8.73
CA LEU A 176 -18.63 17.87 -7.83
C LEU A 176 -19.05 18.49 -6.51
N VAL A 177 -18.22 19.34 -5.91
CA VAL A 177 -18.52 20.04 -4.66
C VAL A 177 -19.74 20.93 -4.80
N TYR A 178 -19.79 21.74 -5.86
CA TYR A 178 -20.91 22.64 -6.14
C TYR A 178 -22.23 21.88 -6.29
N TYR A 179 -22.26 20.85 -7.13
CA TYR A 179 -23.49 20.09 -7.39
C TYR A 179 -23.90 19.21 -6.20
N LEU A 180 -22.96 18.66 -5.44
CA LEU A 180 -23.25 17.95 -4.19
C LEU A 180 -23.85 18.90 -3.15
N ASN A 181 -23.31 20.11 -3.01
CA ASN A 181 -23.84 21.11 -2.09
C ASN A 181 -25.24 21.60 -2.51
N LYS A 182 -25.47 21.78 -3.83
CA LYS A 182 -26.77 22.14 -4.39
C LYS A 182 -27.82 21.03 -4.19
N GLY A 183 -27.40 19.77 -4.23
CA GLY A 183 -28.25 18.60 -4.00
C GLY A 183 -28.60 18.35 -2.53
N ARG A 184 -28.17 19.21 -1.60
CA ARG A 184 -28.55 19.12 -0.18
C ARG A 184 -30.05 19.34 -0.03
N GLY A 185 -30.68 18.48 0.77
CA GLY A 185 -32.10 18.52 1.08
C GLY A 185 -32.36 18.61 2.58
N GLY A 186 -33.64 18.51 2.97
CA GLY A 186 -34.08 18.62 4.37
C GLY A 186 -33.79 17.40 5.27
N ILE A 187 -33.08 16.38 4.80
CA ILE A 187 -32.77 15.16 5.57
C ILE A 187 -31.34 15.27 6.14
N PRO A 188 -31.16 15.49 7.46
CA PRO A 188 -29.84 15.71 8.06
C PRO A 188 -28.84 14.57 7.80
N ARG A 189 -29.34 13.34 7.72
CA ARG A 189 -28.56 12.13 7.44
C ARG A 189 -27.98 12.10 6.02
N SER A 190 -28.69 12.64 5.03
CA SER A 190 -28.17 12.77 3.67
C SER A 190 -26.99 13.76 3.64
N ASN A 191 -27.14 14.84 4.41
CA ASN A 191 -26.18 15.93 4.45
C ASN A 191 -24.83 15.51 5.07
N SER A 192 -24.81 14.68 6.13
CA SER A 192 -23.53 14.21 6.71
C SER A 192 -22.70 13.32 5.76
N ILE A 193 -23.34 12.60 4.85
CA ILE A 193 -22.66 11.83 3.79
C ILE A 193 -22.15 12.77 2.72
N ILE A 194 -22.99 13.72 2.29
CA ILE A 194 -22.59 14.74 1.34
C ILE A 194 -21.36 15.45 1.87
N ASP A 195 -21.30 15.77 3.16
CA ASP A 195 -20.13 16.35 3.83
C ASP A 195 -18.91 15.44 3.73
N ARG A 196 -19.07 14.15 3.99
CA ARG A 196 -17.95 13.19 3.95
C ARG A 196 -17.47 12.91 2.52
N ILE A 197 -18.38 12.77 1.56
CA ILE A 197 -18.04 12.65 0.13
C ILE A 197 -17.38 13.94 -0.35
N MET A 198 -17.89 15.12 0.02
CA MET A 198 -17.29 16.40 -0.27
C MET A 198 -15.89 16.50 0.33
N GLN A 199 -15.69 16.12 1.60
CA GLN A 199 -14.38 16.10 2.24
C GLN A 199 -13.40 15.21 1.48
N TYR A 200 -13.80 13.99 1.11
CA TYR A 200 -12.94 13.13 0.30
C TYR A 200 -12.70 13.73 -1.09
N THR A 201 -13.72 14.17 -1.81
CA THR A 201 -13.58 14.77 -3.16
C THR A 201 -12.72 16.04 -3.16
N VAL A 202 -12.87 16.91 -2.15
CA VAL A 202 -12.05 18.11 -1.97
C VAL A 202 -10.62 17.72 -1.63
N ALA A 203 -10.42 16.86 -0.62
CA ALA A 203 -9.09 16.43 -0.23
C ALA A 203 -8.34 15.79 -1.40
N THR A 204 -9.05 15.03 -2.24
CA THR A 204 -8.43 14.31 -3.35
C THR A 204 -8.15 15.21 -4.54
N GLY A 205 -9.10 16.05 -4.96
CA GLY A 205 -8.91 16.98 -6.07
C GLY A 205 -7.90 18.09 -5.75
N LEU A 206 -7.83 18.51 -4.49
CA LEU A 206 -6.79 19.41 -4.02
C LEU A 206 -5.43 18.70 -3.95
N ALA A 207 -5.35 17.47 -3.45
CA ALA A 207 -4.08 16.74 -3.37
C ALA A 207 -3.46 16.49 -4.76
N THR A 208 -4.27 16.06 -5.75
CA THR A 208 -3.76 15.84 -7.12
C THR A 208 -3.34 17.15 -7.78
N SER A 209 -4.14 18.21 -7.63
CA SER A 209 -3.81 19.54 -8.16
C SER A 209 -2.54 20.13 -7.52
N LEU A 210 -2.41 20.05 -6.18
CA LEU A 210 -1.22 20.52 -5.46
C LEU A 210 0.04 19.77 -5.91
N LEU A 211 -0.06 18.46 -6.10
CA LEU A 211 1.08 17.67 -6.58
C LEU A 211 1.43 18.00 -8.04
N ALA A 212 0.44 18.22 -8.91
CA ALA A 212 0.67 18.65 -10.28
C ALA A 212 1.35 20.04 -10.33
N PHE A 213 0.91 20.99 -9.49
CA PHE A 213 1.60 22.28 -9.33
C PHE A 213 3.02 22.11 -8.78
N ALA A 214 3.23 21.20 -7.84
CA ALA A 214 4.58 20.89 -7.34
C ALA A 214 5.48 20.32 -8.45
N CYS A 215 4.95 19.47 -9.35
CA CYS A 215 5.67 19.01 -10.54
C CYS A 215 6.06 20.18 -11.45
N VAL A 216 5.13 21.12 -11.71
CA VAL A 216 5.42 22.34 -12.50
C VAL A 216 6.55 23.14 -11.86
N ILE A 217 6.46 23.42 -10.56
CA ILE A 217 7.48 24.20 -9.84
C ILE A 217 8.83 23.49 -9.90
N ALA A 218 8.88 22.19 -9.59
CA ALA A 218 10.11 21.40 -9.62
C ALA A 218 10.76 21.43 -11.01
N TYR A 219 9.96 21.31 -12.07
CA TYR A 219 10.45 21.29 -13.44
C TYR A 219 10.92 22.67 -13.93
N VAL A 220 10.23 23.76 -13.58
CA VAL A 220 10.69 25.13 -13.90
C VAL A 220 11.98 25.48 -13.17
N VAL A 221 12.08 25.11 -11.89
CA VAL A 221 13.24 25.47 -11.04
C VAL A 221 14.48 24.63 -11.40
N ARG A 222 14.31 23.33 -11.65
CA ARG A 222 15.39 22.40 -12.00
C ARG A 222 14.94 21.37 -13.07
N PRO A 223 14.91 21.74 -14.37
CA PRO A 223 14.40 20.88 -15.44
C PRO A 223 15.25 19.62 -15.71
N MET A 224 16.52 19.63 -15.30
CA MET A 224 17.43 18.49 -15.38
C MET A 224 17.31 17.53 -14.18
N SER A 225 16.55 17.87 -13.14
CA SER A 225 16.32 17.02 -11.96
C SER A 225 15.17 16.04 -12.20
N PHE A 226 15.14 14.92 -11.48
CA PHE A 226 14.01 13.97 -11.55
C PHE A 226 13.00 14.18 -10.41
N ILE A 227 13.07 15.32 -9.72
CA ILE A 227 12.13 15.65 -8.63
C ILE A 227 10.69 15.63 -9.14
N TYR A 228 10.43 16.20 -10.32
CA TYR A 228 9.11 16.18 -10.93
C TYR A 228 8.67 14.75 -11.33
N ILE A 229 9.60 13.89 -11.77
CA ILE A 229 9.31 12.48 -12.10
C ILE A 229 8.91 11.73 -10.83
N ALA A 230 9.64 11.94 -9.73
CA ALA A 230 9.36 11.32 -8.44
C ALA A 230 7.96 11.68 -7.91
N MET A 231 7.58 12.96 -8.02
CA MET A 231 6.24 13.43 -7.71
C MET A 231 5.20 12.82 -8.66
N HIS A 232 5.50 12.78 -9.96
CA HIS A 232 4.60 12.24 -10.97
C HIS A 232 4.28 10.76 -10.76
N PHE A 233 5.25 9.94 -10.32
CA PHE A 233 5.02 8.52 -9.98
C PHE A 233 3.89 8.31 -8.96
N SER A 234 3.69 9.28 -8.07
CA SER A 234 2.64 9.23 -7.05
C SER A 234 1.30 9.81 -7.54
N LEU A 235 1.30 10.63 -8.59
CA LEU A 235 0.14 11.39 -9.05
C LEU A 235 -1.02 10.48 -9.50
N GLY A 236 -0.75 9.51 -10.38
CA GLY A 236 -1.76 8.52 -10.79
C GLY A 236 -2.36 7.77 -9.60
N ARG A 237 -1.53 7.47 -8.59
CA ARG A 237 -1.96 6.70 -7.41
C ARG A 237 -2.82 7.49 -6.45
N LEU A 238 -2.64 8.81 -6.39
CA LEU A 238 -3.53 9.66 -5.61
C LEU A 238 -4.94 9.64 -6.20
N TYR A 239 -5.08 9.63 -7.53
CA TYR A 239 -6.40 9.46 -8.19
C TYR A 239 -7.05 8.12 -7.86
N THR A 240 -6.30 7.02 -8.00
CA THR A 240 -6.84 5.68 -7.82
C THR A 240 -7.24 5.45 -6.37
N ASN A 241 -6.39 5.85 -5.41
CA ASN A 241 -6.69 5.80 -3.98
C ASN A 241 -7.87 6.69 -3.60
N ALA A 242 -7.98 7.89 -4.20
CA ALA A 242 -9.10 8.80 -4.02
C ALA A 242 -10.43 8.18 -4.46
N LEU A 243 -10.44 7.58 -5.65
CA LEU A 243 -11.62 6.94 -6.23
C LEU A 243 -12.12 5.83 -5.32
N LEU A 244 -11.23 4.93 -4.88
CA LEU A 244 -11.60 3.83 -4.00
C LEU A 244 -12.02 4.32 -2.61
N ALA A 245 -11.38 5.35 -2.07
CA ALA A 245 -11.78 5.96 -0.80
C ALA A 245 -13.21 6.51 -0.88
N SER A 246 -13.54 7.19 -1.98
CA SER A 246 -14.89 7.70 -2.24
C SER A 246 -15.94 6.58 -2.37
N LEU A 247 -15.57 5.44 -2.97
CA LEU A 247 -16.45 4.27 -3.03
C LEU A 247 -16.67 3.64 -1.66
N ASN A 248 -15.59 3.48 -0.88
CA ASN A 248 -15.58 2.84 0.43
C ASN A 248 -16.27 3.67 1.52
N ALA A 249 -16.26 5.00 1.41
CA ALA A 249 -16.98 5.90 2.32
C ALA A 249 -18.49 5.59 2.41
N ARG A 250 -19.07 4.93 1.39
CA ARG A 250 -20.47 4.50 1.38
C ARG A 250 -20.78 3.39 2.40
N ARG A 251 -19.78 2.72 2.99
CA ARG A 251 -20.00 1.64 3.98
C ARG A 251 -20.76 2.14 5.21
N ASN A 252 -20.40 3.34 5.69
CA ASN A 252 -20.99 3.96 6.88
C ASN A 252 -22.50 4.26 6.74
N LEU A 253 -23.01 4.23 5.50
CA LEU A 253 -24.44 4.35 5.25
C LEU A 253 -25.23 3.11 5.55
N ARG A 254 -24.74 1.94 5.14
CA ARG A 254 -25.46 0.67 5.29
C ARG A 254 -25.53 0.26 6.76
N ALA A 255 -24.47 0.48 7.53
CA ALA A 255 -24.42 0.16 8.96
C ALA A 255 -25.48 0.92 9.77
N ASN A 256 -25.74 2.19 9.46
CA ASN A 256 -26.71 3.01 10.17
C ASN A 256 -28.16 2.90 9.63
N THR A 257 -28.40 2.22 8.51
CA THR A 257 -29.77 1.97 8.00
C THR A 257 -30.43 0.82 8.74
N VAL A 258 -29.64 -0.14 9.25
CA VAL A 258 -30.13 -1.25 10.06
C VAL A 258 -30.64 -0.79 11.43
N ASN A 259 -30.25 0.41 11.89
CA ASN A 259 -30.60 0.93 13.22
C ASN A 259 -31.90 1.76 13.27
N VAL A 260 -32.70 1.83 12.19
CA VAL A 260 -33.96 2.62 12.14
C VAL A 260 -35.22 1.75 11.96
N THR A 261 -35.13 0.43 12.19
CA THR A 261 -36.34 -0.38 12.39
C THR A 261 -36.78 -0.32 13.86
N PRO A 262 -38.08 -0.16 14.17
CA PRO A 262 -38.56 -0.15 15.55
C PRO A 262 -38.16 -1.45 16.25
N LEU A 263 -37.82 -1.33 17.53
CA LEU A 263 -37.26 -2.31 18.46
C LEU A 263 -38.09 -3.60 18.71
N ALA A 264 -38.95 -4.03 17.79
CA ALA A 264 -39.77 -5.23 17.90
C ALA A 264 -39.41 -6.36 16.90
N ALA A 265 -38.35 -6.23 16.09
CA ALA A 265 -37.95 -7.29 15.13
C ALA A 265 -36.44 -7.58 15.08
N ILE A 266 -35.69 -7.32 16.17
CA ILE A 266 -34.26 -7.62 16.25
C ILE A 266 -34.05 -9.09 16.60
N ALA A 267 -34.34 -9.96 15.65
CA ALA A 267 -33.79 -11.31 15.59
C ALA A 267 -33.83 -11.78 14.14
N ARG A 268 -32.76 -11.49 13.38
CA ARG A 268 -32.22 -12.24 12.22
C ARG A 268 -31.45 -11.30 11.29
N PRO A 269 -30.12 -11.43 11.14
CA PRO A 269 -29.51 -11.22 9.84
C PRO A 269 -29.92 -12.40 8.97
N ARG A 270 -30.75 -12.16 7.93
CA ARG A 270 -30.93 -13.11 6.83
C ARG A 270 -29.65 -13.08 5.99
N VAL A 271 -28.70 -13.95 6.32
CA VAL A 271 -27.66 -14.36 5.37
C VAL A 271 -28.30 -15.43 4.48
N PHE A 272 -28.20 -15.18 3.18
CA PHE A 272 -28.77 -15.91 2.08
C PHE A 272 -28.37 -17.39 2.12
N SER A 273 -29.37 -18.24 2.34
CA SER A 273 -29.36 -19.67 2.07
C SER A 273 -29.54 -19.90 0.57
N THR A 274 -28.46 -19.97 -0.21
CA THR A 274 -28.49 -20.65 -1.52
C THR A 274 -27.08 -21.02 -2.00
N VAL A 275 -26.41 -21.91 -1.27
CA VAL A 275 -25.54 -22.96 -1.84
C VAL A 275 -25.57 -24.12 -0.84
N LEU A 276 -26.56 -24.99 -0.97
CA LEU A 276 -26.53 -26.34 -0.41
C LEU A 276 -27.09 -27.27 -1.48
N SER A 277 -26.19 -27.84 -2.26
CA SER A 277 -26.31 -29.20 -2.79
C SER A 277 -25.00 -29.53 -3.51
N GLU A 278 -24.02 -30.03 -2.76
CA GLU A 278 -23.25 -31.22 -3.16
C GLU A 278 -22.29 -31.61 -2.01
N PRO A 279 -22.28 -32.89 -1.59
CA PRO A 279 -21.30 -33.39 -0.64
C PRO A 279 -20.01 -33.69 -1.43
N THR A 280 -19.02 -32.80 -1.38
CA THR A 280 -17.69 -33.15 -1.90
C THR A 280 -16.94 -33.94 -0.83
N ASN A 281 -16.70 -35.21 -1.13
CA ASN A 281 -15.94 -36.15 -0.32
C ASN A 281 -14.59 -35.55 0.10
N MET A 282 -14.28 -35.72 1.38
CA MET A 282 -13.06 -35.25 2.04
C MET A 282 -11.93 -36.28 1.87
N HIS A 283 -11.65 -36.67 0.63
CA HIS A 283 -10.51 -37.50 0.23
C HIS A 283 -10.06 -37.05 -1.16
N ASP A 284 -9.36 -35.92 -1.22
CA ASP A 284 -8.34 -35.60 -2.22
C ASP A 284 -7.82 -34.19 -1.95
N LEU A 285 -6.96 -34.09 -0.93
CA LEU A 285 -5.96 -33.02 -0.87
C LEU A 285 -4.67 -33.64 -1.40
N SER A 286 -4.58 -33.81 -2.71
CA SER A 286 -3.28 -33.95 -3.35
C SER A 286 -2.53 -32.64 -3.11
N VAL A 287 -1.52 -32.76 -2.27
CA VAL A 287 -0.51 -31.75 -2.02
C VAL A 287 0.07 -31.37 -3.38
N TYR A 288 -0.34 -30.23 -3.91
CA TYR A 288 0.41 -29.57 -4.96
C TYR A 288 1.69 -29.08 -4.28
N GLU A 289 2.77 -29.85 -4.41
CA GLU A 289 4.12 -29.36 -4.16
C GLU A 289 4.33 -28.21 -5.16
N ILE A 290 4.08 -26.99 -4.70
CA ILE A 290 4.66 -25.81 -5.31
C ILE A 290 6.14 -25.93 -5.00
N GLU A 291 6.91 -26.39 -5.98
CA GLU A 291 8.35 -26.31 -5.98
C GLU A 291 8.72 -24.82 -5.97
N VAL A 292 8.77 -24.22 -4.78
CA VAL A 292 9.25 -22.86 -4.58
C VAL A 292 10.74 -22.91 -4.83
N ASN A 293 11.12 -22.59 -6.06
CA ASN A 293 12.51 -22.39 -6.46
C ASN A 293 13.06 -21.19 -5.66
N THR A 294 13.61 -21.48 -4.47
CA THR A 294 13.94 -20.54 -3.39
C THR A 294 15.23 -19.75 -3.59
N THR A 295 15.79 -19.77 -4.79
CA THR A 295 17.11 -19.19 -5.09
C THR A 295 17.06 -17.79 -5.72
N GLU A 296 15.91 -17.33 -6.23
CA GLU A 296 15.82 -16.03 -6.93
C GLU A 296 15.10 -14.90 -6.17
N ASP A 297 14.24 -15.20 -5.18
CA ASP A 297 13.27 -14.21 -4.68
C ASP A 297 13.67 -13.42 -3.42
N LYS A 298 14.92 -13.54 -2.94
CA LYS A 298 15.45 -12.78 -1.79
C LYS A 298 15.95 -11.36 -2.12
N ARG A 299 15.59 -10.81 -3.29
CA ARG A 299 16.17 -9.55 -3.82
C ARG A 299 15.23 -8.34 -3.75
N LYS A 300 14.11 -8.42 -3.03
CA LYS A 300 13.02 -7.41 -3.09
C LYS A 300 12.57 -6.85 -1.72
N ASP A 301 13.37 -7.01 -0.68
CA ASP A 301 12.96 -6.74 0.72
C ASP A 301 12.44 -5.32 0.96
N VAL A 302 13.09 -4.29 0.41
CA VAL A 302 12.68 -2.89 0.63
C VAL A 302 11.32 -2.60 0.00
N LEU A 303 11.10 -2.98 -1.26
CA LEU A 303 9.83 -2.70 -1.93
C LEU A 303 8.69 -3.48 -1.25
N PHE A 304 8.90 -4.73 -0.85
CA PHE A 304 7.89 -5.46 -0.09
C PHE A 304 7.59 -4.80 1.27
N ALA A 305 8.61 -4.38 2.02
CA ALA A 305 8.42 -3.67 3.29
C ALA A 305 7.59 -2.39 3.10
N VAL A 306 7.89 -1.60 2.07
CA VAL A 306 7.14 -0.37 1.75
C VAL A 306 5.68 -0.68 1.41
N PHE A 307 5.44 -1.75 0.63
CA PHE A 307 4.10 -2.18 0.24
C PHE A 307 3.28 -2.57 1.48
N PHE A 308 3.87 -3.39 2.36
CA PHE A 308 3.21 -3.82 3.60
C PHE A 308 3.01 -2.66 4.58
N GLN A 309 3.88 -1.66 4.61
CA GLN A 309 3.64 -0.45 5.40
C GLN A 309 2.41 0.32 4.90
N GLY A 310 2.16 0.34 3.58
CA GLY A 310 0.92 0.87 3.00
C GLY A 310 -0.31 0.10 3.48
N VAL A 311 -0.23 -1.23 3.48
CA VAL A 311 -1.27 -2.12 4.03
C VAL A 311 -1.53 -1.83 5.50
N LEU A 312 -0.47 -1.82 6.32
CA LEU A 312 -0.52 -1.61 7.76
C LEU A 312 -1.11 -0.25 8.12
N THR A 313 -0.80 0.79 7.33
CA THR A 313 -1.35 2.14 7.53
C THR A 313 -2.87 2.16 7.37
N VAL A 314 -3.42 1.50 6.34
CA VAL A 314 -4.88 1.40 6.15
C VAL A 314 -5.53 0.56 7.25
N GLN A 315 -4.89 -0.54 7.66
CA GLN A 315 -5.40 -1.38 8.74
C GLN A 315 -5.43 -0.65 10.09
N ALA A 316 -4.36 0.09 10.41
CA ALA A 316 -4.29 0.92 11.61
C ALA A 316 -5.37 2.02 11.56
N TYR A 317 -5.50 2.75 10.45
CA TYR A 317 -6.55 3.74 10.27
C TYR A 317 -7.95 3.14 10.49
N ASN A 318 -8.25 2.00 9.85
CA ASN A 318 -9.52 1.31 10.00
C ASN A 318 -9.77 0.84 11.43
N TYR A 319 -8.74 0.41 12.16
CA TYR A 319 -8.88 0.04 13.56
C TYR A 319 -9.33 1.24 14.40
N TYR A 320 -8.68 2.39 14.25
CA TYR A 320 -9.04 3.61 14.99
C TYR A 320 -10.43 4.14 14.64
N GLU A 321 -10.87 4.01 13.38
CA GLU A 321 -12.21 4.41 12.96
C GLU A 321 -13.31 3.47 13.51
N ASN A 322 -13.09 2.16 13.45
CA ASN A 322 -14.12 1.17 13.78
C ASN A 322 -14.20 0.82 15.28
N PHE A 323 -13.12 1.02 16.04
CA PHE A 323 -13.06 0.66 17.46
C PHE A 323 -12.73 1.87 18.37
N PRO A 324 -13.55 2.94 18.36
CA PRO A 324 -13.27 4.15 19.14
C PRO A 324 -13.38 3.92 20.65
N GLN A 325 -14.13 2.90 21.09
CA GLN A 325 -14.34 2.58 22.51
C GLN A 325 -13.31 1.60 23.09
N ASP A 326 -12.38 1.10 22.28
CA ASP A 326 -11.36 0.18 22.76
C ASP A 326 -10.47 0.80 23.85
N PRO A 327 -10.01 0.02 24.85
CA PRO A 327 -9.11 0.49 25.88
C PRO A 327 -7.86 1.16 25.30
N ARG A 328 -7.40 2.24 25.96
CA ARG A 328 -6.19 2.98 25.56
C ARG A 328 -4.96 2.09 25.37
N ARG A 329 -4.87 1.00 26.13
CA ARG A 329 -3.77 0.01 26.03
C ARG A 329 -3.72 -0.67 24.65
N ILE A 330 -4.86 -1.06 24.07
CA ILE A 330 -4.89 -1.71 22.75
C ILE A 330 -4.55 -0.70 21.65
N LYS A 331 -5.08 0.52 21.75
CA LYS A 331 -4.72 1.62 20.84
C LYS A 331 -3.23 1.90 20.85
N PHE A 332 -2.62 1.96 22.05
CA PHE A 332 -1.18 2.12 22.18
C PHE A 332 -0.39 1.00 21.49
N ILE A 333 -0.80 -0.26 21.66
CA ILE A 333 -0.15 -1.41 20.97
C ILE A 333 -0.23 -1.24 19.46
N VAL A 334 -1.40 -0.91 18.90
CA VAL A 334 -1.56 -0.70 17.45
C VAL A 334 -0.68 0.45 16.94
N ALA A 335 -0.62 1.57 17.66
CA ALA A 335 0.26 2.68 17.31
C ALA A 335 1.74 2.30 17.43
N ALA A 336 2.12 1.51 18.44
CA ALA A 336 3.49 1.06 18.64
C ALA A 336 3.95 0.11 17.52
N VAL A 337 3.10 -0.84 17.10
CA VAL A 337 3.38 -1.71 15.95
C VAL A 337 3.58 -0.87 14.68
N TRP A 338 2.64 0.03 14.39
CA TRP A 338 2.72 0.89 13.20
C TRP A 338 3.97 1.78 13.20
N LEU A 339 4.32 2.39 14.34
CA LEU A 339 5.49 3.26 14.45
C LEU A 339 6.79 2.47 14.33
N THR A 340 6.86 1.30 14.95
CA THR A 340 8.06 0.44 14.91
C THR A 340 8.33 -0.03 13.49
N ASP A 341 7.29 -0.46 12.76
CA ASP A 341 7.42 -0.89 11.36
C ASP A 341 7.76 0.29 10.43
N LEU A 342 7.23 1.49 10.72
CA LEU A 342 7.62 2.71 10.01
C LEU A 342 9.11 3.04 10.19
N VAL A 343 9.64 2.93 11.41
CA VAL A 343 11.07 3.18 11.65
C VAL A 343 11.93 2.11 10.98
N HIS A 344 11.55 0.83 11.07
CA HIS A 344 12.18 -0.25 10.32
C HIS A 344 12.26 0.06 8.82
N LEU A 345 11.15 0.51 8.23
CA LEU A 345 11.09 0.92 6.83
C LEU A 345 12.05 2.09 6.53
N VAL A 346 12.05 3.14 7.34
CA VAL A 346 12.95 4.29 7.13
C VAL A 346 14.41 3.86 7.17
N LEU A 347 14.77 2.94 8.07
CA LEU A 347 16.14 2.41 8.16
C LEU A 347 16.54 1.63 6.92
N ILE A 348 15.70 0.72 6.43
CA ILE A 348 16.03 -0.09 5.25
C ILE A 348 16.03 0.76 3.96
N SER A 349 15.14 1.74 3.83
CA SER A 349 15.15 2.70 2.73
C SER A 349 16.38 3.62 2.78
N SER A 350 16.79 4.05 3.97
CA SER A 350 18.02 4.84 4.15
C SER A 350 19.27 4.03 3.81
N ALA A 351 19.32 2.76 4.17
CA ALA A 351 20.40 1.86 3.76
C ALA A 351 20.44 1.70 2.23
N GLY A 352 19.29 1.47 1.59
CA GLY A 352 19.17 1.42 0.14
C GLY A 352 19.67 2.70 -0.54
N TYR A 353 19.28 3.87 -0.02
CA TYR A 353 19.76 5.17 -0.52
C TYR A 353 21.28 5.30 -0.43
N HIS A 354 21.88 4.85 0.67
CA HIS A 354 23.33 4.91 0.87
C HIS A 354 24.10 4.10 -0.19
N TYR A 355 23.63 2.89 -0.52
CA TYR A 355 24.27 2.04 -1.52
C TYR A 355 23.96 2.45 -2.96
N PHE A 356 22.69 2.78 -3.25
CA PHE A 356 22.26 3.07 -4.62
C PHE A 356 22.58 4.48 -5.08
N ILE A 357 22.69 5.45 -4.16
CA ILE A 357 22.81 6.87 -4.51
C ILE A 357 24.10 7.45 -3.95
N SER A 358 24.28 7.44 -2.63
CA SER A 358 25.42 8.12 -1.99
C SER A 358 26.78 7.48 -2.32
N ASN A 359 26.81 6.17 -2.60
CA ASN A 359 28.02 5.42 -2.95
C ASN A 359 27.95 4.80 -4.34
N TRP A 360 27.28 5.47 -5.28
CA TRP A 360 27.17 5.03 -6.67
C TRP A 360 28.54 4.66 -7.26
N GLY A 361 28.69 3.40 -7.71
CA GLY A 361 29.92 2.89 -8.33
C GLY A 361 31.11 2.68 -7.40
N ASN A 362 30.92 2.75 -6.08
CA ASN A 362 31.97 2.51 -5.10
C ASN A 362 31.91 1.07 -4.56
N ASP A 363 32.60 0.13 -5.21
CA ASP A 363 32.61 -1.30 -4.84
C ASP A 363 33.01 -1.54 -3.37
N ALA A 364 33.89 -0.70 -2.81
CA ALA A 364 34.32 -0.83 -1.42
C ALA A 364 33.16 -0.62 -0.43
N ALA A 365 32.18 0.23 -0.77
CA ALA A 365 31.01 0.45 0.06
C ALA A 365 30.11 -0.79 0.14
N LEU A 366 30.02 -1.60 -0.93
CA LEU A 366 29.22 -2.83 -0.94
C LEU A 366 29.73 -3.88 0.06
N GLY A 367 31.01 -3.82 0.44
CA GLY A 367 31.60 -4.72 1.43
C GLY A 367 31.32 -4.32 2.88
N ILE A 368 30.71 -3.15 3.12
CA ILE A 368 30.55 -2.53 4.43
C ILE A 368 29.07 -2.34 4.74
N SER A 369 28.60 -2.86 5.86
CA SER A 369 27.25 -2.68 6.36
C SER A 369 27.08 -1.31 7.01
N VAL A 370 26.03 -0.60 6.61
CA VAL A 370 25.69 0.72 7.15
C VAL A 370 24.96 0.57 8.47
N GLN A 371 25.13 1.52 9.38
CA GLN A 371 24.43 1.53 10.67
C GLN A 371 22.91 1.38 10.52
N ALA A 372 22.29 2.02 9.53
CA ALA A 372 20.86 1.87 9.27
C ALA A 372 20.48 0.40 8.96
N LEU A 373 21.31 -0.28 8.14
CA LEU A 373 21.17 -1.71 7.84
C LEU A 373 21.52 -2.59 9.05
N ASN A 374 22.25 -2.13 10.04
CA ASN A 374 22.47 -2.95 11.25
C ASN A 374 21.33 -2.76 12.26
N LEU A 375 20.81 -1.53 12.38
CA LEU A 375 19.78 -1.16 13.33
C LEU A 375 18.39 -1.69 12.94
N HIS A 376 18.11 -1.87 11.65
CA HIS A 376 16.79 -2.37 11.21
C HIS A 376 16.44 -3.73 11.85
N LEU A 377 17.43 -4.61 12.08
CA LEU A 377 17.24 -5.90 12.76
C LEU A 377 16.66 -5.75 14.17
N ALA A 378 17.11 -4.75 14.92
CA ALA A 378 16.57 -4.50 16.26
C ALA A 378 15.10 -4.06 16.21
N PHE A 379 14.72 -3.30 15.18
CA PHE A 379 13.32 -2.88 14.98
C PHE A 379 12.42 -4.01 14.48
N ILE A 380 12.94 -4.97 13.70
CA ILE A 380 12.24 -6.22 13.38
C ILE A 380 11.92 -6.97 14.68
N GLY A 381 12.91 -7.16 15.55
CA GLY A 381 12.71 -7.78 16.85
C GLY A 381 11.71 -7.03 17.72
N LEU A 382 11.77 -5.69 17.73
CA LEU A 382 10.84 -4.86 18.50
C LEU A 382 9.40 -5.01 18.00
N ALA A 383 9.18 -5.02 16.69
CA ALA A 383 7.85 -5.25 16.12
C ALA A 383 7.34 -6.66 16.45
N SER A 384 8.22 -7.67 16.33
CA SER A 384 7.92 -9.06 16.65
C SER A 384 7.50 -9.23 18.11
N ILE A 385 8.27 -8.73 19.07
CA ILE A 385 7.95 -8.90 20.51
C ILE A 385 6.65 -8.18 20.89
N ILE A 386 6.34 -7.01 20.30
CA ILE A 386 5.07 -6.31 20.56
C ILE A 386 3.89 -7.17 20.09
N CYS A 387 3.97 -7.75 18.88
CA CYS A 387 2.95 -8.65 18.34
C CYS A 387 2.84 -9.94 19.15
N GLN A 388 3.97 -10.57 19.48
CA GLN A 388 4.01 -11.81 20.27
C GLN A 388 3.41 -11.62 21.66
N VAL A 389 3.74 -10.53 22.37
CA VAL A 389 3.13 -10.21 23.68
C VAL A 389 1.62 -10.05 23.58
N PHE A 390 1.12 -9.40 22.52
CA PHE A 390 -0.31 -9.27 22.27
C PHE A 390 -0.99 -10.63 22.04
N PHE A 391 -0.39 -11.49 21.21
CA PHE A 391 -0.93 -12.83 20.96
C PHE A 391 -0.83 -13.75 22.18
N LEU A 392 0.24 -13.65 22.96
CA LEU A 392 0.40 -14.37 24.23
C LEU A 392 -0.68 -13.97 25.24
N HIS A 393 -1.02 -12.68 25.32
CA HIS A 393 -2.13 -12.23 26.16
C HIS A 393 -3.47 -12.88 25.74
N ARG A 394 -3.70 -13.05 24.43
CA ARG A 394 -4.88 -13.77 23.91
C ARG A 394 -4.84 -15.27 24.23
N VAL A 395 -3.70 -15.93 24.08
CA VAL A 395 -3.52 -17.34 24.48
C VAL A 395 -3.77 -17.51 25.97
N TRP A 396 -3.30 -16.59 26.81
CA TRP A 396 -3.56 -16.61 28.26
C TRP A 396 -5.05 -16.55 28.59
N LEU A 397 -5.79 -15.66 27.93
CA LEU A 397 -7.24 -15.57 28.11
C LEU A 397 -7.97 -16.85 27.66
N LEU A 398 -7.58 -17.40 26.51
CA LEU A 398 -8.23 -18.58 25.92
C LEU A 398 -7.88 -19.89 26.62
N SER A 399 -6.69 -19.99 27.22
CA SER A 399 -6.22 -21.16 27.99
C SER A 399 -6.74 -21.21 29.43
N ASN A 400 -7.79 -20.46 29.75
CA ASN A 400 -8.30 -20.31 31.12
C ASN A 400 -7.22 -19.84 32.12
N ARG A 401 -6.42 -18.85 31.70
CA ARG A 401 -5.37 -18.20 32.50
C ARG A 401 -4.23 -19.13 32.94
N GLN A 402 -3.89 -20.14 32.15
CA GLN A 402 -2.71 -20.98 32.39
C GLN A 402 -1.41 -20.18 32.28
N THR A 403 -0.87 -19.76 33.43
CA THR A 403 0.31 -18.89 33.51
C THR A 403 1.60 -19.60 33.11
N LEU A 404 1.77 -20.88 33.45
CA LEU A 404 2.97 -21.65 33.14
C LEU A 404 3.21 -21.77 31.62
N LEU A 405 2.15 -22.10 30.86
CA LEU A 405 2.21 -22.20 29.40
C LEU A 405 2.67 -20.88 28.78
N VAL A 406 2.04 -19.79 29.19
CA VAL A 406 2.31 -18.44 28.65
C VAL A 406 3.70 -17.95 29.07
N ALA A 407 4.15 -18.30 30.28
CA ALA A 407 5.51 -17.99 30.74
C ALA A 407 6.56 -18.71 29.89
N LEU A 408 6.37 -19.99 29.56
CA LEU A 408 7.28 -20.75 28.70
C LEU A 408 7.36 -20.15 27.27
N LEU A 409 6.21 -19.81 26.68
CA LEU A 409 6.19 -19.16 25.38
C LEU A 409 6.80 -17.76 25.43
N GLY A 410 6.60 -17.02 26.53
CA GLY A 410 7.21 -15.72 26.77
C GLY A 410 8.74 -15.79 26.82
N ILE A 411 9.32 -16.85 27.41
CA ILE A 411 10.77 -17.09 27.36
C ILE A 411 11.24 -17.29 25.92
N GLY A 412 10.48 -18.03 25.10
CA GLY A 412 10.76 -18.19 23.67
C GLY A 412 10.79 -16.86 22.93
N CYS A 413 9.78 -16.01 23.13
CA CYS A 413 9.67 -14.68 22.53
C CYS A 413 10.81 -13.73 22.98
N LEU A 414 11.18 -13.77 24.26
CA LEU A 414 12.31 -12.99 24.78
C LEU A 414 13.64 -13.47 24.22
N THR A 415 13.78 -14.77 23.99
CA THR A 415 14.97 -15.37 23.40
C THR A 415 15.14 -14.87 21.96
N THR A 416 14.09 -14.93 21.13
CA THR A 416 14.11 -14.45 19.74
C THR A 416 14.44 -12.96 19.69
N PHE A 417 13.78 -12.14 20.51
CA PHE A 417 14.06 -10.70 20.62
C PHE A 417 15.51 -10.41 21.04
N SER A 418 16.06 -11.19 21.97
CA SER A 418 17.45 -11.05 22.41
C SER A 418 18.44 -11.38 21.28
N PHE A 419 18.12 -12.36 20.44
CA PHE A 419 18.92 -12.66 19.25
C PHE A 419 18.89 -11.52 18.23
N ASP A 420 17.73 -10.90 17.98
CA ASP A 420 17.61 -9.76 17.05
C ASP A 420 18.49 -8.58 17.49
N ILE A 421 18.42 -8.21 18.78
CA ILE A 421 19.27 -7.16 19.36
C ILE A 421 20.74 -7.58 19.31
N GLY A 422 21.06 -8.82 19.69
CA GLY A 422 22.42 -9.34 19.71
C GLY A 422 23.06 -9.26 18.32
N MET A 423 22.36 -9.70 17.28
CA MET A 423 22.82 -9.65 15.90
C MET A 423 22.97 -8.21 15.39
N SER A 424 22.02 -7.33 15.73
CA SER A 424 22.12 -5.90 15.41
C SER A 424 23.39 -5.27 15.99
N VAL A 425 23.74 -5.59 17.24
CA VAL A 425 24.96 -5.10 17.91
C VAL A 425 26.21 -5.72 17.28
N VAL A 426 26.21 -7.02 17.00
CA VAL A 426 27.34 -7.71 16.37
C VAL A 426 27.65 -7.10 15.01
N PHE A 427 26.65 -6.91 14.16
CA PHE A 427 26.82 -6.30 12.85
C PHE A 427 27.23 -4.83 12.93
N SER A 428 26.76 -4.09 13.94
CA SER A 428 27.21 -2.72 14.19
C SER A 428 28.68 -2.64 14.61
N LYS A 429 29.20 -3.64 15.35
CA LYS A 429 30.61 -3.69 15.76
C LYS A 429 31.54 -4.23 14.68
N HIS A 430 31.04 -5.12 13.82
CA HIS A 430 31.79 -5.76 12.76
C HIS A 430 31.14 -5.49 11.41
N PRO A 431 31.25 -4.28 10.85
CA PRO A 431 30.47 -3.88 9.68
C PRO A 431 30.91 -4.55 8.37
N ILE A 432 31.96 -5.39 8.37
CA ILE A 432 32.42 -6.02 7.12
C ILE A 432 31.47 -7.17 6.76
N ILE A 433 30.73 -7.04 5.67
CA ILE A 433 29.68 -7.99 5.25
C ILE A 433 30.25 -9.40 5.05
N GLY A 434 31.47 -9.51 4.53
CA GLY A 434 32.16 -10.81 4.38
C GLY A 434 32.31 -11.59 5.70
N THR A 435 32.34 -10.88 6.84
CA THR A 435 32.40 -11.51 8.17
C THR A 435 31.06 -12.05 8.65
N PHE A 436 29.94 -11.63 8.04
CA PHE A 436 28.59 -12.09 8.43
C PHE A 436 28.40 -13.58 8.15
N MET A 437 29.09 -14.12 7.14
CA MET A 437 29.07 -15.56 6.84
C MET A 437 29.58 -16.42 8.01
N LYS A 438 30.43 -15.87 8.89
CA LYS A 438 30.85 -16.55 10.12
C LYS A 438 29.69 -16.75 11.11
N TYR A 439 28.67 -15.91 11.02
CA TYR A 439 27.48 -15.94 11.87
C TYR A 439 26.28 -16.64 11.22
N THR A 440 26.47 -17.31 10.07
CA THR A 440 25.43 -18.06 9.37
C THR A 440 24.60 -18.98 10.28
N PRO A 441 25.17 -19.80 11.20
CA PRO A 441 24.34 -20.66 12.04
C PRO A 441 23.50 -19.87 13.05
N GLN A 442 24.01 -18.75 13.58
CA GLN A 442 23.23 -17.86 14.46
C GLN A 442 22.09 -17.17 13.71
N ILE A 443 22.34 -16.73 12.47
CA ILE A 443 21.33 -16.12 11.60
C ILE A 443 20.23 -17.14 11.27
N LEU A 444 20.60 -18.37 10.91
CA LEU A 444 19.64 -19.45 10.66
C LEU A 444 18.83 -19.81 11.90
N ALA A 445 19.49 -19.89 13.07
CA ALA A 445 18.81 -20.11 14.34
C ALA A 445 17.83 -18.99 14.69
N LEU A 446 18.18 -17.72 14.40
CA LEU A 446 17.30 -16.57 14.59
C LEU A 446 16.00 -16.72 13.78
N PHE A 447 16.10 -16.92 12.46
CA PHE A 447 14.92 -17.08 11.60
C PHE A 447 14.09 -18.30 11.96
N SER A 448 14.74 -19.42 12.28
CA SER A 448 14.06 -20.68 12.58
C SER A 448 13.32 -20.62 13.93
N SER A 449 13.93 -19.98 14.94
CA SER A 449 13.33 -19.83 16.27
C SER A 449 12.15 -18.86 16.28
N SER A 450 12.27 -17.69 15.62
CA SER A 450 11.15 -16.75 15.49
C SER A 450 9.96 -17.41 14.80
N ALA A 451 10.22 -18.06 13.66
CA ALA A 451 9.18 -18.76 12.93
C ALA A 451 8.51 -19.83 13.81
N PHE A 452 9.29 -20.66 14.50
CA PHE A 452 8.76 -21.70 15.38
C PHE A 452 7.84 -21.14 16.47
N VAL A 453 8.27 -20.08 17.17
CA VAL A 453 7.46 -19.43 18.22
C VAL A 453 6.13 -18.92 17.66
N ASP A 454 6.16 -18.25 16.50
CA ASP A 454 4.94 -17.70 15.88
C ASP A 454 3.96 -18.81 15.48
N LEU A 455 4.46 -19.94 14.96
CA LEU A 455 3.61 -21.09 14.59
C LEU A 455 3.03 -21.81 15.80
N VAL A 456 3.77 -21.91 16.90
CA VAL A 456 3.25 -22.47 18.15
C VAL A 456 2.15 -21.57 18.70
N ILE A 457 2.35 -20.24 18.74
CA ILE A 457 1.35 -19.28 19.21
C ILE A 457 0.09 -19.34 18.33
N ALA A 458 0.25 -19.30 17.00
CA ALA A 458 -0.87 -19.39 16.07
C ALA A 458 -1.62 -20.73 16.20
N GLY A 459 -0.90 -21.85 16.31
CA GLY A 459 -1.46 -23.18 16.52
C GLY A 459 -2.26 -23.28 17.82
N LEU A 460 -1.74 -22.71 18.92
CA LEU A 460 -2.43 -22.67 20.21
C LEU A 460 -3.68 -21.78 20.16
N LEU A 461 -3.62 -20.62 19.51
CA LEU A 461 -4.80 -19.77 19.30
C LEU A 461 -5.89 -20.55 18.56
N VAL A 462 -5.54 -21.24 17.47
CA VAL A 462 -6.49 -22.08 16.72
C VAL A 462 -7.03 -23.22 17.58
N TYR A 463 -6.17 -23.91 18.32
CA TYR A 463 -6.55 -25.02 19.18
C TYR A 463 -7.55 -24.60 20.26
N TYR A 464 -7.25 -23.56 21.04
CA TYR A 464 -8.15 -23.10 22.10
C TYR A 464 -9.45 -22.49 21.54
N LEU A 465 -9.40 -21.82 20.39
CA LEU A 465 -10.61 -21.36 19.71
C LEU A 465 -11.51 -22.54 19.28
N ARG A 466 -10.93 -23.65 18.81
CA ARG A 466 -11.68 -24.87 18.48
C ARG A 466 -12.27 -25.54 19.71
N LEU A 467 -11.54 -25.57 20.83
CA LEU A 467 -12.05 -26.11 22.10
C LEU A 467 -13.20 -25.28 22.67
N GLY A 468 -13.19 -23.96 22.45
CA GLY A 468 -14.27 -23.04 22.84
C GLY A 468 -15.54 -23.16 22.00
N ARG A 469 -15.61 -24.07 21.02
CA ARG A 469 -16.82 -24.31 20.22
C ARG A 469 -17.94 -24.83 21.12
N GLY A 470 -19.07 -24.13 21.08
CA GLY A 470 -20.27 -24.48 21.83
C GLY A 470 -21.40 -24.96 20.92
N ARG A 471 -22.61 -25.10 21.48
CA ARG A 471 -23.84 -25.48 20.75
C ARG A 471 -24.44 -24.34 19.90
N ALA A 472 -23.91 -23.12 20.01
CA ALA A 472 -24.47 -21.95 19.34
C ALA A 472 -23.85 -21.75 17.93
N PRO A 473 -24.62 -21.93 16.84
CA PRO A 473 -24.09 -21.91 15.47
C PRO A 473 -23.49 -20.55 15.07
N ARG A 474 -23.98 -19.43 15.62
CA ARG A 474 -23.38 -18.09 15.39
C ARG A 474 -22.01 -17.91 16.02
N SER A 475 -21.79 -18.48 17.21
CA SER A 475 -20.49 -18.43 17.87
C SER A 475 -19.45 -19.22 17.08
N ASN A 476 -19.86 -20.41 16.61
CA ASN A 476 -18.98 -21.26 15.81
C ASN A 476 -18.63 -20.62 14.45
N PHE A 477 -19.58 -19.94 13.79
CA PHE A 477 -19.28 -19.20 12.56
C PHE A 477 -18.22 -18.09 12.75
N ILE A 478 -18.28 -17.35 13.86
CA ILE A 478 -17.29 -16.31 14.17
C ILE A 478 -15.94 -16.95 14.48
N ILE A 479 -15.93 -18.03 15.27
CA ILE A 479 -14.73 -18.82 15.58
C ILE A 479 -14.07 -19.34 14.29
N ASP A 480 -14.86 -19.83 13.33
CA ASP A 480 -14.37 -20.38 12.06
C ASP A 480 -13.69 -19.31 11.20
N ARG A 481 -14.27 -18.10 11.14
CA ARG A 481 -13.61 -16.96 10.50
C ARG A 481 -12.32 -16.57 11.21
N ILE A 482 -12.32 -16.50 12.54
CA ILE A 482 -11.09 -16.15 13.30
C ILE A 482 -10.00 -17.20 13.06
N ILE A 483 -10.35 -18.49 13.02
CA ILE A 483 -9.41 -19.57 12.70
C ILE A 483 -8.88 -19.41 11.28
N GLN A 484 -9.75 -19.18 10.29
CA GLN A 484 -9.32 -18.95 8.90
C GLN A 484 -8.36 -17.76 8.80
N TYR A 485 -8.66 -16.63 9.45
CA TYR A 485 -7.75 -15.49 9.47
C TYR A 485 -6.44 -15.82 10.18
N THR A 486 -6.49 -16.48 11.34
CA THR A 486 -5.28 -16.84 12.11
C THR A 486 -4.36 -17.78 11.32
N VAL A 487 -4.93 -18.76 10.63
CA VAL A 487 -4.18 -19.69 9.76
C VAL A 487 -3.64 -18.95 8.54
N ALA A 488 -4.47 -18.14 7.88
CA ALA A 488 -4.04 -17.36 6.73
C ALA A 488 -2.93 -16.36 7.08
N THR A 489 -3.03 -15.67 8.22
CA THR A 489 -1.98 -14.75 8.68
C THR A 489 -0.72 -15.47 9.11
N GLY A 490 -0.84 -16.61 9.80
CA GLY A 490 0.33 -17.40 10.25
C GLY A 490 1.07 -18.10 9.12
N LEU A 491 0.37 -18.46 8.03
CA LEU A 491 0.99 -18.97 6.80
C LEU A 491 1.57 -17.86 5.94
N ALA A 492 0.91 -16.69 5.84
CA ALA A 492 1.37 -15.57 5.02
C ALA A 492 2.56 -14.78 5.60
N THR A 493 2.88 -14.96 6.89
CA THR A 493 4.08 -14.39 7.53
C THR A 493 5.39 -15.13 7.19
N ARG A 494 5.35 -16.14 6.31
CA ARG A 494 6.47 -16.98 5.89
C ARG A 494 6.49 -17.10 4.38
#